data_AF-D8SJ81-F1
#
_entry.id   AF-D8SJ81-F1
#
_cell.length_a   1.000
_cell.length_b   1.000
_cell.length_c   1.000
_cell.angle_alpha   90.00
_cell.angle_beta   90.00
_cell.angle_gamma   90.00
#
_symmetry.space_group_name_H-M   'P 1'
#
loop_
_entity.id
_entity.type
_entity.pdbx_description
1 polymer ?
#
loop_
_entity_poly.entity_id
_entity_poly.type
_entity_poly.pdbx_seq_one_letter_code
_entity_poly.pdbx_strand_id
1 'polypeptide(L)'
;MKRKASFSDAAQASSSCGGEEAIDAAECVLPALLPFKRSQLLERYPKGNTRGRHWKHLKQIIQAENFHLLPADEPNYVNIESPPSMYPSKKYCDISGFEAPYTDPRTKLRYANADVFKRIRCLPDDYVQGYLGLRNATVVLK
;
A
#
# COMPACT_ATOMS: atom_id res chain seq x y z
N MET A 1 -34.60 30.88 49.26
CA MET A 1 -33.34 31.31 49.93
C MET A 1 -32.45 31.93 48.84
N LYS A 2 -31.85 33.15 48.94
CA LYS A 2 -30.71 33.58 49.79
C LYS A 2 -29.52 32.59 49.63
N ARG A 3 -28.29 32.92 49.17
CA ARG A 3 -27.50 34.16 48.88
C ARG A 3 -26.63 33.86 47.62
N LYS A 4 -26.16 34.75 46.71
CA LYS A 4 -25.44 36.05 46.70
C LYS A 4 -23.97 36.03 47.21
N ALA A 5 -23.11 36.80 46.51
CA ALA A 5 -21.65 37.04 46.63
C ALA A 5 -20.73 36.06 45.86
N SER A 6 -19.79 36.41 44.95
CA SER A 6 -19.01 37.63 44.59
C SER A 6 -17.79 37.97 45.47
N PHE A 7 -16.72 38.50 44.83
CA PHE A 7 -15.50 39.10 45.43
C PHE A 7 -14.45 38.07 45.94
N SER A 8 -13.12 38.22 45.79
CA SER A 8 -12.24 39.18 45.07
C SER A 8 -10.79 38.65 45.00
N ASP A 9 -9.91 39.39 44.30
CA ASP A 9 -8.44 39.39 44.47
C ASP A 9 -7.95 39.30 45.91
N ALA A 10 -6.77 38.69 46.11
CA ALA A 10 -5.53 39.43 46.41
C ALA A 10 -4.31 38.49 46.50
N ALA A 11 -3.17 38.94 45.97
CA ALA A 11 -1.88 38.29 46.17
C ALA A 11 -1.27 38.66 47.53
N GLN A 12 -0.40 37.82 48.08
CA GLN A 12 0.66 38.25 48.98
C GLN A 12 1.87 37.30 48.93
N ALA A 13 3.07 37.87 49.03
CA ALA A 13 4.35 37.20 48.82
C ALA A 13 5.33 37.48 49.97
N SER A 14 6.17 36.50 50.29
CA SER A 14 7.42 36.58 51.10
C SER A 14 7.94 35.15 51.35
N SER A 15 9.23 34.83 51.48
CA SER A 15 10.47 35.60 51.28
C SER A 15 11.72 34.69 51.30
N SER A 16 12.80 35.09 50.61
CA SER A 16 14.22 34.69 50.83
C SER A 16 14.60 33.22 50.54
N CYS A 17 15.84 32.84 50.16
CA CYS A 17 17.13 33.54 50.02
C CYS A 17 18.07 32.85 48.99
N GLY A 18 19.10 33.58 48.50
CA GLY A 18 20.32 33.03 47.86
C GLY A 18 20.39 33.05 46.32
N GLY A 19 21.44 33.66 45.74
CA GLY A 19 21.90 33.36 44.36
C GLY A 19 22.76 32.09 44.39
N GLU A 20 23.61 31.74 43.42
CA GLU A 20 24.08 32.38 42.18
C GLU A 20 24.06 31.32 41.03
N GLU A 21 24.33 31.55 39.74
CA GLU A 21 25.05 32.61 38.99
C GLU A 21 24.40 32.79 37.58
N ALA A 22 24.99 33.59 36.67
CA ALA A 22 24.40 33.98 35.37
C ALA A 22 24.95 33.20 34.15
N ILE A 23 24.12 33.07 33.09
CA ILE A 23 24.58 33.17 31.69
C ILE A 23 23.47 33.80 30.83
N ASP A 24 23.69 35.01 30.34
CA ASP A 24 22.86 35.64 29.30
C ASP A 24 23.20 35.07 27.90
N ALA A 25 22.19 34.58 27.18
CA ALA A 25 22.20 34.58 25.70
C ALA A 25 20.80 34.29 25.12
N ALA A 26 20.21 35.30 24.46
CA ALA A 26 19.11 35.21 23.51
C ALA A 26 17.81 34.53 23.99
N GLU A 27 16.86 35.39 24.37
CA GLU A 27 15.42 35.18 24.34
C GLU A 27 14.94 34.36 23.12
N CYS A 28 14.71 33.07 23.33
CA CYS A 28 13.95 32.20 22.43
C CYS A 28 12.86 31.50 23.24
N VAL A 29 11.87 32.29 23.69
CA VAL A 29 10.67 31.80 24.39
C VAL A 29 9.73 31.10 23.42
N LEU A 30 10.19 29.97 22.86
CA LEU A 30 9.31 29.01 22.22
C LEU A 30 8.73 28.10 23.31
N PRO A 31 7.40 28.08 23.51
CA PRO A 31 6.81 27.16 24.48
C PRO A 31 7.13 25.72 24.10
N ALA A 32 7.64 24.94 25.06
CA ALA A 32 8.08 23.55 24.85
C ALA A 32 7.01 22.62 24.26
N LEU A 33 5.74 23.02 24.33
CA LEU A 33 4.60 22.40 23.67
C LEU A 33 3.85 23.45 22.84
N LEU A 34 3.88 23.28 21.52
CA LEU A 34 3.05 24.06 20.59
C LEU A 34 1.58 23.58 20.69
N PRO A 35 0.58 24.47 20.67
CA PRO A 35 -0.81 24.12 20.99
C PRO A 35 -1.47 23.13 20.02
N PHE A 36 -0.95 23.01 18.79
CA PHE A 36 -1.39 22.02 17.81
C PHE A 36 -0.68 20.65 17.94
N LYS A 37 0.34 20.55 18.78
CA LYS A 37 1.23 19.39 18.90
C LYS A 37 0.93 18.64 20.20
N ARG A 38 -0.09 17.77 20.17
CA ARG A 38 -0.46 16.90 21.31
C ARG A 38 0.77 16.19 21.87
N SER A 39 0.99 16.31 23.18
CA SER A 39 2.08 15.67 23.95
C SER A 39 2.02 14.13 24.02
N GLN A 40 1.11 13.49 23.29
CA GLN A 40 0.85 12.04 23.32
C GLN A 40 2.05 11.16 22.92
N LEU A 41 3.15 11.73 22.43
CA LEU A 41 4.37 10.97 22.15
C LEU A 41 5.15 10.59 23.43
N LEU A 42 5.08 11.40 24.50
CA LEU A 42 5.94 11.17 25.68
C LEU A 42 5.37 10.13 26.66
N GLU A 43 4.04 10.10 26.83
CA GLU A 43 3.39 9.29 27.87
C GLU A 43 2.82 7.96 27.34
N ARG A 44 2.41 7.91 26.05
CA ARG A 44 1.89 6.67 25.43
C ARG A 44 2.96 5.73 24.86
N TYR A 45 4.23 6.14 24.84
CA TYR A 45 5.35 5.30 24.43
C TYR A 45 6.31 5.09 25.61
N PRO A 46 6.12 4.03 26.42
CA PRO A 46 7.17 3.60 27.33
C PRO A 46 8.44 3.33 26.52
N LYS A 47 9.55 3.97 26.88
CA LYS A 47 10.89 3.71 26.32
C LYS A 47 11.36 2.34 26.79
N GLY A 48 10.80 1.28 26.18
CA GLY A 48 10.78 -0.05 26.78
C GLY A 48 10.64 -1.21 25.80
N ASN A 49 11.18 -1.09 24.58
CA ASN A 49 11.72 -2.26 23.87
C ASN A 49 12.67 -1.83 22.74
N THR A 50 13.97 -2.10 22.86
CA THR A 50 14.96 -1.89 21.78
C THR A 50 15.00 -3.04 20.77
N ARG A 51 14.07 -4.00 20.85
CA ARG A 51 13.75 -4.89 19.72
C ARG A 51 13.21 -4.00 18.59
N GLY A 52 14.11 -3.60 17.69
CA GLY A 52 13.79 -2.74 16.55
C GLY A 52 12.59 -3.27 15.79
N ARG A 53 11.78 -2.37 15.21
CA ARG A 53 10.55 -2.71 14.47
C ARG A 53 10.84 -3.80 13.45
N HIS A 54 10.49 -5.04 13.80
CA HIS A 54 10.69 -6.19 12.95
C HIS A 54 9.56 -6.24 11.93
N TRP A 55 9.87 -5.93 10.68
CA TRP A 55 8.96 -6.07 9.56
C TRP A 55 8.61 -7.55 9.40
N LYS A 56 7.37 -7.92 9.73
CA LYS A 56 6.88 -9.29 9.50
C LYS A 56 6.76 -9.52 7.99
N HIS A 57 7.18 -10.69 7.51
CA HIS A 57 6.93 -11.07 6.12
C HIS A 57 5.44 -11.34 5.91
N LEU A 58 4.92 -11.10 4.70
CA LEU A 58 3.50 -11.30 4.36
C LEU A 58 2.98 -12.69 4.79
N LYS A 59 3.76 -13.75 4.58
CA LYS A 59 3.42 -15.11 5.03
C LYS A 59 3.20 -15.21 6.55
N GLN A 60 3.98 -14.49 7.36
CA GLN A 60 3.82 -14.45 8.82
C GLN A 60 2.62 -13.59 9.26
N ILE A 61 2.22 -12.60 8.45
CA ILE A 61 1.02 -11.78 8.69
C ILE A 61 -0.22 -12.63 8.40
N ILE A 62 -0.31 -13.23 7.21
CA ILE A 62 -1.39 -14.15 6.81
C ILE A 62 -1.57 -15.30 7.79
N GLN A 63 -0.48 -15.84 8.37
CA GLN A 63 -0.56 -16.90 9.39
C GLN A 63 -0.97 -16.42 10.78
N ALA A 64 -0.78 -15.13 11.10
CA ALA A 64 -1.14 -14.55 12.39
C ALA A 64 -2.53 -13.92 12.40
N GLU A 65 -3.09 -13.62 11.22
CA GLU A 65 -4.44 -13.12 11.04
C GLU A 65 -5.44 -14.27 11.08
N ASN A 66 -6.22 -14.33 12.15
CA ASN A 66 -7.28 -15.31 12.34
C ASN A 66 -8.50 -14.92 11.47
N PHE A 67 -8.40 -15.05 10.14
CA PHE A 67 -9.44 -14.63 9.18
C PHE A 67 -10.85 -15.15 9.50
N HIS A 68 -10.96 -16.32 10.15
CA HIS A 68 -12.23 -16.90 10.60
C HIS A 68 -12.96 -16.08 11.69
N LEU A 69 -12.28 -15.14 12.34
CA LEU A 69 -12.85 -14.26 13.37
C LEU A 69 -13.21 -12.87 12.83
N LEU A 70 -12.79 -12.53 11.60
CA LEU A 70 -13.13 -11.26 10.96
C LEU A 70 -14.47 -11.38 10.23
N PRO A 71 -15.30 -10.33 10.21
CA PRO A 71 -16.53 -10.33 9.43
C PRO A 71 -16.20 -10.39 7.92
N ALA A 72 -17.01 -11.13 7.16
CA ALA A 72 -16.78 -11.37 5.73
C ALA A 72 -16.87 -10.11 4.83
N ASP A 73 -17.36 -9.00 5.37
CA ASP A 73 -17.49 -7.70 4.71
C ASP A 73 -16.21 -6.85 4.80
N GLU A 74 -15.25 -7.22 5.67
CA GLU A 74 -13.99 -6.49 5.85
C GLU A 74 -12.90 -6.99 4.87
N PRO A 75 -12.16 -6.09 4.18
CA PRO A 75 -11.17 -6.47 3.19
C PRO A 75 -9.90 -7.07 3.84
N ASN A 76 -9.81 -8.40 3.81
CA ASN A 76 -8.66 -9.18 4.29
C ASN A 76 -7.50 -9.21 3.27
N TYR A 77 -6.25 -9.40 3.72
CA TYR A 77 -5.06 -9.50 2.85
C TYR A 77 -5.11 -10.62 1.78
N VAL A 78 -5.98 -11.61 1.92
CA VAL A 78 -6.23 -12.67 0.93
C VAL A 78 -7.29 -12.26 -0.11
N ASN A 79 -8.13 -11.27 0.22
CA ASN A 79 -9.34 -10.89 -0.50
C ASN A 79 -9.23 -9.53 -1.20
N ILE A 80 -8.10 -8.81 -1.03
CA ILE A 80 -7.83 -7.51 -1.70
C ILE A 80 -7.54 -7.62 -3.20
N GLU A 81 -7.38 -8.84 -3.74
CA GLU A 81 -7.10 -9.07 -5.15
C GLU A 81 -8.25 -8.59 -6.04
N SER A 82 -7.91 -7.99 -7.20
CA SER A 82 -8.91 -7.42 -8.09
C SER A 82 -9.79 -8.51 -8.72
N PRO A 83 -11.12 -8.31 -8.85
CA PRO A 83 -11.98 -9.23 -9.57
C PRO A 83 -11.55 -9.35 -11.05
N PRO A 84 -11.83 -10.49 -11.71
CA PRO A 84 -11.46 -10.68 -13.11
C PRO A 84 -12.18 -9.68 -14.03
N SER A 85 -11.51 -9.29 -15.12
CA SER A 85 -12.08 -8.36 -16.11
C SER A 85 -13.38 -8.91 -16.71
N MET A 86 -14.46 -8.13 -16.59
CA MET A 86 -15.73 -8.41 -17.27
C MET A 86 -15.69 -8.10 -18.78
N TYR A 87 -14.77 -7.24 -19.22
CA TYR A 87 -14.68 -6.84 -20.62
C TYR A 87 -13.92 -7.88 -21.45
N PRO A 88 -14.40 -8.22 -22.66
CA PRO A 88 -13.71 -9.14 -23.55
C PRO A 88 -12.37 -8.58 -24.01
N SER A 89 -11.32 -9.40 -24.00
CA SER A 89 -9.98 -8.98 -24.41
C SER A 89 -9.89 -8.75 -25.91
N LYS A 90 -9.26 -7.63 -26.31
CA LYS A 90 -8.93 -7.34 -27.71
C LYS A 90 -7.93 -8.37 -28.24
N LYS A 91 -8.11 -8.77 -29.49
CA LYS A 91 -7.27 -9.78 -30.15
C LYS A 91 -6.28 -9.07 -31.07
N TYR A 92 -5.00 -9.23 -30.79
CA TYR A 92 -3.91 -8.73 -31.61
C TYR A 92 -3.22 -9.88 -32.35
N CYS A 93 -2.54 -9.54 -33.44
CA CYS A 93 -1.77 -10.48 -34.24
C CYS A 93 -0.47 -10.85 -33.53
N ASP A 94 -0.21 -12.15 -33.39
CA ASP A 94 0.94 -12.66 -32.62
C ASP A 94 2.31 -12.32 -33.28
N ILE A 95 2.32 -11.87 -34.54
CA ILE A 95 3.53 -11.50 -35.30
C ILE A 95 3.65 -9.98 -35.49
N SER A 96 2.57 -9.27 -35.82
CA SER A 96 2.61 -7.85 -36.22
C SER A 96 2.00 -6.87 -35.23
N GLY A 97 1.36 -7.33 -34.16
CA GLY A 97 0.75 -6.47 -33.14
C GLY A 97 -0.54 -5.72 -33.54
N PHE A 98 -0.89 -5.66 -34.84
CA PHE A 98 -2.17 -5.11 -35.31
C PHE A 98 -3.38 -5.91 -34.81
N GLU A 99 -4.56 -5.29 -34.77
CA GLU A 99 -5.81 -5.98 -34.44
C GLU A 99 -6.09 -7.15 -35.40
N ALA A 100 -6.38 -8.33 -34.84
CA ALA A 100 -6.49 -9.59 -35.56
C ALA A 100 -7.90 -10.17 -35.42
N PRO A 101 -8.78 -9.94 -36.41
CA PRO A 101 -10.11 -10.54 -36.42
C PRO A 101 -10.08 -12.05 -36.68
N TYR A 102 -9.02 -12.58 -37.30
CA TYR A 102 -8.93 -13.98 -37.74
C TYR A 102 -7.94 -14.82 -36.92
N THR A 103 -8.13 -16.14 -36.94
CA THR A 103 -7.27 -17.12 -36.25
C THR A 103 -7.16 -18.36 -37.12
N ASP A 104 -5.94 -18.87 -37.32
CA ASP A 104 -5.69 -20.09 -38.11
C ASP A 104 -6.06 -21.35 -37.30
N PRO A 105 -6.90 -22.27 -37.83
CA PRO A 105 -7.32 -23.46 -37.08
C PRO A 105 -6.18 -24.47 -36.85
N ARG A 106 -5.12 -24.45 -37.67
CA ARG A 106 -3.97 -25.36 -37.55
C ARG A 106 -3.03 -24.93 -36.43
N THR A 107 -2.53 -23.69 -36.51
CA THR A 107 -1.51 -23.15 -35.58
C THR A 107 -2.10 -22.41 -34.37
N LYS A 108 -3.40 -22.09 -34.39
CA LYS A 108 -4.10 -21.21 -33.42
C LYS A 108 -3.52 -19.79 -33.35
N LEU A 109 -2.66 -19.39 -34.29
CA LEU A 109 -2.11 -18.03 -34.36
C LEU A 109 -3.15 -17.04 -34.92
N ARG A 110 -3.13 -15.82 -34.38
CA ARG A 110 -4.01 -14.70 -34.73
C ARG A 110 -3.35 -13.86 -35.82
N TYR A 111 -4.11 -13.50 -36.85
CA TYR A 111 -3.60 -12.69 -37.97
C TYR A 111 -4.58 -11.63 -38.44
N ALA A 112 -4.02 -10.54 -38.97
CA ALA A 112 -4.77 -9.43 -39.56
C ALA A 112 -4.79 -9.51 -41.11
N ASN A 113 -3.62 -9.73 -41.72
CA ASN A 113 -3.40 -9.61 -43.16
C ASN A 113 -3.07 -10.95 -43.83
N ALA A 114 -3.39 -11.08 -45.12
CA ALA A 114 -3.10 -12.27 -45.92
C ALA A 114 -1.60 -12.61 -45.99
N ASP A 115 -0.71 -11.61 -46.01
CA ASP A 115 0.74 -11.87 -46.06
C ASP A 115 1.29 -12.41 -44.75
N VAL A 116 0.68 -12.06 -43.62
CA VAL A 116 1.00 -12.67 -42.32
C VAL A 116 0.52 -14.13 -42.30
N PHE A 117 -0.66 -14.42 -42.85
CA PHE A 117 -1.15 -15.79 -42.98
C PHE A 117 -0.23 -16.67 -43.85
N LYS A 118 0.29 -16.16 -44.97
CA LYS A 118 1.31 -16.86 -45.78
C LYS A 118 2.55 -17.19 -44.95
N ARG A 119 3.08 -16.23 -44.19
CA ARG A 119 4.23 -16.45 -43.29
C ARG A 119 3.94 -17.50 -42.22
N ILE A 120 2.77 -17.45 -41.57
CA ILE A 120 2.34 -18.45 -40.57
C ILE A 120 2.34 -19.87 -41.13
N ARG A 121 1.94 -20.06 -42.40
CA ARG A 121 1.94 -21.40 -43.02
C ARG A 121 3.32 -21.95 -43.33
N CYS A 122 4.36 -21.11 -43.37
CA CYS A 122 5.76 -21.47 -43.57
C CYS A 122 6.58 -21.55 -42.26
N LEU A 123 6.02 -21.18 -41.10
CA LEU A 123 6.73 -21.25 -39.82
C LEU A 123 6.82 -22.70 -39.31
N PRO A 124 7.94 -23.11 -38.69
CA PRO A 124 8.04 -24.37 -37.94
C PRO A 124 7.19 -24.33 -36.67
N ASP A 125 6.73 -25.51 -36.23
CA ASP A 125 5.86 -25.63 -35.04
C ASP A 125 6.53 -25.16 -33.74
N ASP A 126 7.87 -25.23 -33.63
CA ASP A 126 8.62 -24.69 -32.48
C ASP A 126 8.40 -23.18 -32.30
N TYR A 127 8.45 -22.43 -33.41
CA TYR A 127 8.18 -20.99 -33.41
C TYR A 127 6.71 -20.73 -33.09
N VAL A 128 5.79 -21.56 -33.60
CA VAL A 128 4.36 -21.47 -33.26
C VAL A 128 4.16 -21.64 -31.75
N GLN A 129 4.78 -22.63 -31.09
CA GLN A 129 4.69 -22.79 -29.64
C GLN A 129 5.33 -21.62 -28.86
N GLY A 130 6.41 -21.04 -29.38
CA GLY A 130 7.01 -19.82 -28.84
C GLY A 130 6.05 -18.63 -28.87
N TYR A 131 5.43 -18.33 -30.03
CA TYR A 131 4.44 -17.28 -30.17
C TYR A 131 3.18 -17.53 -29.31
N LEU A 132 2.73 -18.79 -29.20
CA LEU A 132 1.65 -19.17 -28.29
C LEU A 132 2.04 -18.96 -26.81
N GLY A 133 3.31 -19.12 -26.46
CA GLY A 133 3.83 -18.92 -25.10
C GLY A 133 3.81 -17.47 -24.65
N LEU A 134 4.12 -16.52 -25.54
CA LEU A 134 4.06 -15.08 -25.25
C LEU A 134 2.66 -14.62 -24.80
N ARG A 135 1.60 -15.32 -25.22
CA ARG A 135 0.21 -15.06 -24.84
C ARG A 135 -0.36 -16.08 -23.83
N ASN A 136 0.50 -16.86 -23.17
CA ASN A 136 0.15 -17.92 -22.20
C ASN A 136 -0.83 -18.98 -22.76
N ALA A 137 -0.67 -19.36 -24.03
CA ALA A 137 -1.54 -20.31 -24.75
C ALA A 137 -0.79 -21.52 -25.34
N THR A 138 0.45 -21.78 -24.91
CA THR A 138 1.21 -22.99 -25.28
C THR A 138 0.50 -24.24 -24.82
N VAL A 139 0.45 -25.26 -25.67
CA VAL A 139 -0.09 -26.58 -25.32
C VAL A 139 1.04 -27.43 -24.72
N VAL A 140 1.18 -27.37 -23.40
CA VAL A 140 2.09 -28.27 -22.67
C VAL A 140 1.32 -29.57 -22.36
N LEU A 141 1.70 -30.66 -23.02
CA LEU A 141 1.28 -32.00 -22.63
C LEU A 141 2.07 -32.41 -21.38
N LYS A 142 1.40 -33.00 -20.39
CA LYS A 142 1.96 -33.36 -19.08
C LYS A 142 1.55 -34.78 -18.70
#